data_AF-A0A193GG00-F1
#
_entry.id   AF-A0A193GG00-F1
#
_cell.length_a   1.000
_cell.length_b   1.000
_cell.length_c   1.000
_cell.angle_alpha   90.00
_cell.angle_beta   90.00
_cell.angle_gamma   90.00
#
_symmetry.space_group_name_H-M   'P 1'
#
loop_
_entity.id
_entity.type
_entity.pdbx_description
1 polymer ?
#
loop_
_entity_poly.entity_id
_entity_poly.type
_entity_poly.pdbx_seq_one_letter_code
_entity_poly.pdbx_strand_id
1 'polypeptide(L)'
;MENWKVEEITLIGREPGQPERQATLACESVLWSPSSDVPPARDEGTEAGYLLARGIDAKQLADVSWVPTQVRFNAEGYMEAREFRVTGWEADPDAGTLKLPIP
;
A
#
# COMPACT_ATOMS: atom_id res chain seq x y z
N MET A 1 -12.99 -0.04 -8.48
CA MET A 1 -12.48 -0.55 -7.19
C MET A 1 -12.30 -2.05 -7.33
N GLU A 2 -11.13 -2.57 -6.99
CA GLU A 2 -10.81 -4.01 -7.08
C GLU A 2 -10.36 -4.51 -5.72
N ASN A 3 -10.72 -5.74 -5.34
CA ASN A 3 -10.22 -6.39 -4.14
C ASN A 3 -9.48 -7.66 -4.54
N TRP A 4 -8.21 -7.77 -4.16
CA TRP A 4 -7.37 -8.92 -4.45
C TRP A 4 -7.05 -9.67 -3.17
N LYS A 5 -7.21 -10.98 -3.21
CA LYS A 5 -6.71 -11.85 -2.15
C LYS A 5 -5.20 -12.00 -2.32
N VAL A 6 -4.47 -11.79 -1.23
CA VAL A 6 -3.00 -11.87 -1.18
C VAL A 6 -2.61 -12.58 0.12
N GLU A 7 -1.37 -13.03 0.23
CA GLU A 7 -0.82 -13.58 1.48
C GLU A 7 0.13 -12.61 2.17
N GLU A 8 0.75 -11.73 1.37
CA GLU A 8 1.72 -10.74 1.83
C GLU A 8 1.84 -9.59 0.84
N ILE A 9 2.30 -8.45 1.36
CA ILE A 9 2.77 -7.31 0.59
C ILE A 9 4.24 -7.06 0.90
N THR A 10 5.02 -6.67 -0.09
CA THR A 10 6.38 -6.18 0.09
C THR A 10 6.38 -4.65 -0.05
N LEU A 11 6.69 -3.96 1.03
CA LEU A 11 7.02 -2.54 1.02
C LEU A 11 8.45 -2.38 0.51
N ILE A 12 8.68 -1.43 -0.39
CA ILE A 12 9.98 -1.19 -1.02
C ILE A 12 10.33 0.30 -0.93
N GLY A 13 11.51 0.59 -0.38
CA GLY A 13 12.06 1.93 -0.21
C GLY A 13 13.28 2.12 -1.09
N ARG A 14 13.14 2.95 -2.13
CA ARG A 14 14.20 3.32 -3.06
C ARG A 14 14.56 4.78 -2.86
N GLU A 15 15.65 5.04 -2.12
CA GLU A 15 16.22 6.37 -2.00
C GLU A 15 17.52 6.48 -2.81
N PRO A 16 17.75 7.58 -3.54
CA PRO A 16 18.98 7.75 -4.31
C PRO A 16 20.21 7.74 -3.39
N GLY A 17 21.18 6.90 -3.71
CA GLY A 17 22.41 6.78 -2.92
C GLY A 17 22.30 5.90 -1.66
N GLN A 18 21.14 5.29 -1.41
CA GLN A 18 20.96 4.28 -0.36
C GLN A 18 20.67 2.90 -0.98
N PRO A 19 21.04 1.80 -0.29
CA PRO A 19 20.59 0.48 -0.68
C PRO A 19 19.06 0.40 -0.62
N GLU A 20 18.48 -0.40 -1.52
CA GLU A 20 17.05 -0.69 -1.48
C GLU A 20 16.69 -1.36 -0.15
N ARG A 21 15.65 -0.83 0.51
CA ARG A 21 15.08 -1.42 1.73
C ARG A 21 13.79 -2.13 1.37
N GLN A 22 13.58 -3.31 1.95
CA GLN A 22 12.36 -4.07 1.77
C GLN A 22 11.83 -4.54 3.12
N ALA A 23 10.51 -4.55 3.28
CA ALA A 23 9.83 -5.15 4.41
C ALA A 23 8.61 -5.93 3.89
N THR A 24 8.52 -7.20 4.23
CA THR A 24 7.38 -8.05 3.86
C THR A 24 6.42 -8.10 5.03
N LEU A 25 5.15 -7.81 4.76
CA LEU A 25 4.07 -7.81 5.73
C LEU A 25 3.03 -8.83 5.32
N ALA A 26 2.71 -9.77 6.22
CA ALA A 26 1.59 -10.67 6.01
C ALA A 26 0.26 -9.90 5.98
N CYS A 27 -0.61 -10.23 5.04
CA CYS A 27 -1.96 -9.67 4.96
C CYS A 27 -2.90 -10.61 4.20
N GLU A 28 -4.20 -10.37 4.28
CA GLU A 28 -5.21 -11.26 3.71
C GLU A 28 -5.74 -10.75 2.36
N SER A 29 -5.75 -9.44 2.18
CA SER A 29 -6.28 -8.81 0.98
C SER A 29 -5.74 -7.40 0.77
N VAL A 30 -5.73 -6.97 -0.50
CA VAL A 30 -5.44 -5.60 -0.91
C VAL A 30 -6.61 -5.08 -1.73
N LEU A 31 -7.20 -4.00 -1.24
CA LEU A 31 -8.25 -3.26 -1.91
C LEU A 31 -7.64 -2.06 -2.66
N TRP A 32 -7.87 -1.97 -3.96
CA TRP A 32 -7.52 -0.80 -4.76
C TRP A 32 -8.73 0.10 -4.96
N SER A 33 -8.59 1.35 -4.51
CA SER A 33 -9.53 2.43 -4.76
C SER A 33 -8.89 3.44 -5.74
N PRO A 34 -9.48 3.66 -6.92
CA PRO A 34 -9.03 4.73 -7.81
C PRO A 34 -9.34 6.10 -7.18
N SER A 35 -8.58 7.13 -7.61
CA SER A 35 -8.99 8.53 -7.44
C SER A 35 -10.33 8.73 -8.16
N SER A 36 -11.36 9.21 -7.49
CA SER A 36 -12.64 9.52 -8.13
C SER A 36 -12.44 10.49 -9.29
N ASP A 37 -13.04 10.21 -10.46
CA ASP A 37 -13.09 11.09 -11.64
C ASP A 37 -14.00 12.33 -11.43
N VAL A 38 -14.35 12.62 -10.17
CA VAL A 38 -15.17 13.79 -9.83
C VAL A 38 -14.24 15.00 -9.78
N PRO A 39 -14.44 16.03 -10.63
CA PRO A 39 -13.61 17.22 -10.59
C PRO A 39 -13.64 17.81 -9.18
N PRO A 40 -12.48 18.20 -8.62
CA PRO A 40 -12.40 18.64 -7.23
C PRO A 40 -13.36 19.81 -7.02
N ALA A 41 -14.25 19.66 -6.04
CA ALA A 41 -15.18 20.71 -5.63
C ALA A 41 -14.44 21.82 -4.89
N ARG A 42 -13.58 22.57 -5.59
CA ARG A 42 -12.94 23.86 -5.26
C ARG A 42 -12.22 24.03 -3.90
N ASP A 43 -12.28 23.10 -2.96
CA ASP A 43 -11.58 23.16 -1.68
C ASP A 43 -11.19 21.72 -1.30
N GLU A 44 -9.94 21.57 -0.84
CA GLU A 44 -9.33 20.37 -0.26
C GLU A 44 -8.90 19.25 -1.25
N GLY A 45 -7.59 19.24 -1.55
CA GLY A 45 -6.76 18.08 -1.91
C GLY A 45 -7.32 17.05 -2.89
N THR A 46 -6.74 16.97 -4.09
CA THR A 46 -6.84 15.83 -5.01
C THR A 46 -6.94 14.50 -4.25
N GLU A 47 -8.10 13.83 -4.30
CA GLU A 47 -8.29 12.50 -3.72
C GLU A 47 -7.44 11.49 -4.49
N ALA A 48 -6.16 11.44 -4.15
CA ALA A 48 -5.20 10.44 -4.62
C ALA A 48 -5.77 9.03 -4.37
N GLY A 49 -5.68 8.15 -5.37
CA GLY A 49 -6.07 6.74 -5.20
C GLY A 49 -5.28 6.09 -4.06
N TYR A 50 -5.75 4.95 -3.55
CA TYR A 50 -5.01 4.24 -2.50
C TYR A 50 -5.16 2.73 -2.62
N LEU A 51 -4.17 2.03 -2.07
CA LEU A 51 -4.28 0.61 -1.74
C LEU A 51 -4.54 0.49 -0.25
N LEU A 52 -5.44 -0.39 0.14
CA LEU A 52 -5.71 -0.72 1.53
C LEU A 52 -5.45 -2.21 1.74
N ALA A 53 -4.33 -2.53 2.37
CA ALA A 53 -4.04 -3.88 2.83
C ALA A 53 -4.80 -4.14 4.14
N ARG A 54 -5.40 -5.33 4.27
CA ARG A 54 -6.20 -5.75 5.43
C ARG A 54 -5.67 -7.05 6.01
N GLY A 55 -5.90 -7.24 7.31
CA GLY A 55 -5.37 -8.39 8.03
C GLY A 55 -3.88 -8.28 8.29
N ILE A 56 -3.36 -7.04 8.36
CA ILE A 56 -1.96 -6.78 8.67
C ILE A 56 -1.71 -7.07 10.15
N ASP A 57 -0.67 -7.84 10.45
CA ASP A 57 -0.16 -7.94 11.81
C ASP A 57 0.56 -6.65 12.20
N ALA A 58 -0.07 -5.87 13.07
CA ALA A 58 0.45 -4.60 13.56
C ALA A 58 1.85 -4.69 14.17
N LYS A 59 2.27 -5.85 14.67
CA LYS A 59 3.63 -6.03 15.21
C LYS A 59 4.69 -5.94 14.12
N GLN A 60 4.39 -6.37 12.90
CA GLN A 60 5.34 -6.32 11.77
C GLN A 60 5.54 -4.88 11.26
N LEU A 61 4.58 -3.99 11.53
CA LEU A 61 4.69 -2.57 11.18
C LEU A 61 5.64 -1.79 12.10
N ALA A 62 5.88 -2.27 13.33
CA ALA A 62 6.77 -1.60 14.28
C ALA A 62 8.22 -1.53 13.78
N ASP A 63 8.63 -2.48 12.93
CA ASP A 63 9.97 -2.53 12.33
C ASP A 63 10.12 -1.60 11.12
N VAL A 64 9.02 -1.03 10.60
CA VAL A 64 9.04 -0.15 9.43
C VAL A 64 9.16 1.31 9.88
N SER A 65 10.39 1.81 10.00
CA SER A 65 10.71 3.20 10.39
C SER A 65 10.91 4.17 9.23
N TRP A 66 10.62 3.73 8.00
CA TRP A 66 10.88 4.48 6.76
C TRP A 66 9.62 4.57 5.90
N VAL A 67 9.64 5.49 4.94
CA VAL A 67 8.53 5.70 4.00
C VAL A 67 8.77 4.87 2.74
N PRO A 68 7.87 3.92 2.39
CA PRO A 68 7.99 3.18 1.16
C PRO A 68 7.66 4.05 -0.03
N THR A 69 8.34 3.74 -1.12
CA THR A 69 8.16 4.38 -2.43
C THR A 69 7.39 3.49 -3.38
N GLN A 70 7.35 2.19 -3.10
CA GLN A 70 6.61 1.19 -3.85
C GLN A 70 6.05 0.11 -2.94
N VAL A 71 5.00 -0.55 -3.42
CA VAL A 71 4.46 -1.78 -2.84
C VAL A 71 4.32 -2.82 -3.93
N ARG A 72 4.66 -4.07 -3.61
CA ARG A 72 4.53 -5.22 -4.51
C ARG A 72 3.80 -6.37 -3.82
N PHE A 73 2.94 -7.08 -4.54
CA PHE A 73 2.26 -8.27 -4.01
C PHE A 73 1.82 -9.23 -5.12
N ASN A 74 1.66 -10.50 -4.77
CA ASN A 74 1.09 -11.52 -5.66
C ASN A 74 -0.40 -11.68 -5.33
N ALA A 75 -1.26 -11.35 -6.29
CA ALA A 75 -2.69 -11.55 -6.16
C ALA A 75 -3.08 -12.97 -6.59
N GLU A 76 -3.90 -13.65 -5.77
CA GLU A 76 -4.42 -14.99 -6.11
C GLU A 76 -5.13 -14.95 -7.47
N GLY A 77 -4.75 -15.87 -8.37
CA GLY A 77 -5.29 -15.95 -9.73
C GLY A 77 -4.57 -15.10 -10.78
N TYR A 78 -3.56 -14.32 -10.40
CA TYR A 78 -2.70 -13.57 -11.32
C TYR A 78 -1.32 -14.23 -11.44
N MET A 79 -0.78 -14.31 -12.67
CA MET A 79 0.53 -14.93 -12.94
C MET A 79 1.71 -13.99 -12.62
N GLU A 80 1.46 -12.68 -12.55
CA GLU A 80 2.49 -11.66 -12.34
C GLU A 80 2.22 -10.90 -11.04
N ALA A 81 3.31 -10.51 -10.36
CA ALA A 81 3.25 -9.63 -9.20
C ALA A 81 2.74 -8.25 -9.64
N ARG A 82 1.84 -7.68 -8.85
CA ARG A 82 1.42 -6.29 -9.01
C ARG A 82 2.38 -5.39 -8.24
N GLU A 83 2.84 -4.31 -8.87
CA GLU A 83 3.69 -3.31 -8.25
C GLU A 83 3.10 -1.92 -8.48
N PHE A 84 3.01 -1.12 -7.41
CA PHE A 84 2.48 0.24 -7.44
C PHE A 84 3.48 1.20 -6.80
N ARG A 85 3.54 2.43 -7.31
CA ARG A 85 4.18 3.55 -6.61
C ARG A 85 3.27 4.04 -5.51
N VAL A 86 3.87 4.35 -4.36
CA VAL A 86 3.16 4.90 -3.21
C VAL A 86 3.91 6.12 -2.68
N THR A 87 3.19 7.04 -2.06
CA THR A 87 3.76 8.28 -1.50
C THR A 87 3.94 8.21 0.01
N GLY A 88 3.40 7.17 0.65
CA GLY A 88 3.39 7.03 2.10
C GLY A 88 2.69 5.77 2.56
N TRP A 89 2.49 5.70 3.88
CA TRP A 89 1.61 4.71 4.49
C TRP A 89 0.96 5.27 5.75
N GLU A 90 -0.24 4.80 6.03
CA GLU A 90 -0.99 5.09 7.25
C GLU A 90 -1.49 3.74 7.79
N ALA A 91 -1.06 3.35 9.00
CA ALA A 91 -1.52 2.12 9.62
C ALA A 91 -2.59 2.37 10.68
N ASP A 92 -3.58 1.51 10.70
CA ASP A 92 -4.55 1.37 11.78
C ASP A 92 -4.35 -0.01 12.41
N PRO A 93 -3.61 -0.09 13.54
CA PRO A 93 -3.30 -1.37 14.19
C PRO A 93 -4.54 -2.00 14.84
N ASP A 94 -5.51 -1.19 15.28
CA ASP A 94 -6.76 -1.67 15.87
C ASP A 94 -7.67 -2.31 14.81
N ALA A 95 -7.69 -1.73 13.60
CA ALA A 95 -8.42 -2.30 12.46
C ALA A 95 -7.61 -3.36 11.68
N GLY A 96 -6.31 -3.52 11.96
CA GLY A 96 -5.42 -4.41 11.20
C GLY A 96 -5.30 -4.01 9.74
N THR A 97 -5.22 -2.69 9.45
CA THR A 97 -5.15 -2.18 8.08
C THR A 97 -3.95 -1.29 7.84
N LEU A 98 -3.48 -1.28 6.59
CA LEU A 98 -2.43 -0.42 6.09
C LEU A 98 -2.90 0.26 4.81
N LYS A 99 -3.07 1.58 4.87
CA LYS A 99 -3.41 2.42 3.72
C LYS A 99 -2.12 2.93 3.07
N LEU A 100 -2.05 2.82 1.75
CA LEU A 100 -0.90 3.17 0.92
C LEU A 100 -1.39 4.12 -0.20
N PRO A 101 -1.21 5.44 -0.04
CA PRO A 101 -1.63 6.41 -1.05
C PRO A 101 -0.80 6.26 -2.33
N ILE A 102 -1.47 6.29 -3.48
CA ILE A 102 -0.89 6.27 -4.83
C ILE A 102 -0.91 7.71 -5.36
N PRO A 103 0.17 8.20 -5.99
CA PRO A 103 0.22 9.57 -6.54
C PRO A 103 -0.79 9.84 -7.65
#